data_AF-A0AAV4LHI3-F1
#
_entry.id   AF-A0AAV4LHI3-F1
#
_cell.length_a   1.000
_cell.length_b   1.000
_cell.length_c   1.000
_cell.angle_alpha   90.00
_cell.angle_beta   90.00
_cell.angle_gamma   90.00
#
_symmetry.space_group_name_H-M   'P 1'
#
loop_
_entity.id
_entity.type
_entity.pdbx_description
1 polymer ?
#
loop_
_entity_poly.entity_id
_entity_poly.type
_entity_poly.pdbx_seq_one_letter_code
_entity_poly.pdbx_strand_id
1 'polypeptide(L)'
;MEERWRTLVKAFFAARNRAWITGDVEELLSFSLDGHVRQRIIKDIQLLGRAAEQRGCTYRGSKTRLEILRAHCKDHECTLDLREHKLWFYQQAGEIESTARSQNIRLHLINEDIWKIHDVQIEFENKQTTGSLIATDGPSLLYETNEYRGTYDRLRAFKYAELWWNGFNPGYLKFQVDCTNYVSQVIAAGGFPMEFHARRDRGWWYRHKGGTHDTWSFSWAVANALRLYLEHSRRTQRVEHPSQLKIGDVICYDWDGDGRWQHNTVVVDFDNQGMPLVNAHTVASHRRYWDYQDSYAYTERTQYRFYHILDTF
;
A
#
# COMPACT_ATOMS: atom_id res chain seq x y z
N MET A 1 27.38 -14.95 -17.70
CA MET A 1 26.31 -13.96 -17.97
C MET A 1 25.43 -13.69 -16.75
N GLU A 2 24.96 -14.72 -16.03
CA GLU A 2 24.06 -14.56 -14.87
C GLU A 2 24.57 -13.65 -13.74
N GLU A 3 25.88 -13.55 -13.55
CA GLU A 3 26.45 -12.81 -12.44
C GLU A 3 26.50 -11.29 -12.68
N ARG A 4 26.59 -10.85 -13.95
CA ARG A 4 26.81 -9.43 -14.29
C ARG A 4 25.56 -8.57 -14.13
N TRP A 5 24.39 -9.03 -14.56
CA TRP A 5 23.15 -8.29 -14.38
C TRP A 5 22.75 -8.21 -12.89
N ARG A 6 23.08 -9.23 -12.08
CA ARG A 6 22.84 -9.20 -10.63
C ARG A 6 23.64 -8.09 -9.95
N THR A 7 24.89 -7.89 -10.36
CA THR A 7 25.74 -6.79 -9.88
C THR A 7 25.15 -5.43 -10.26
N LEU A 8 24.69 -5.27 -11.51
CA LEU A 8 23.97 -4.07 -11.95
C LEU A 8 22.76 -3.78 -11.05
N VAL A 9 21.88 -4.76 -10.87
CA VAL A 9 20.66 -4.60 -10.06
C VAL A 9 21.03 -4.21 -8.64
N LYS A 10 21.94 -4.93 -7.98
CA LYS A 10 22.41 -4.57 -6.63
C LYS A 10 22.94 -3.13 -6.56
N ALA A 11 23.77 -2.72 -7.52
CA ALA A 11 24.34 -1.37 -7.57
C ALA A 11 23.26 -0.29 -7.78
N PHE A 12 22.32 -0.52 -8.69
CA PHE A 12 21.19 0.39 -8.94
C PHE A 12 20.35 0.62 -7.68
N PHE A 13 19.96 -0.45 -6.99
CA PHE A 13 19.17 -0.34 -5.75
C PHE A 13 19.95 0.28 -4.59
N ALA A 14 21.27 0.05 -4.51
CA ALA A 14 22.13 0.71 -3.55
C ALA A 14 22.26 2.23 -3.81
N ALA A 15 22.45 2.62 -5.07
CA ALA A 15 22.47 4.03 -5.47
C ALA A 15 21.13 4.72 -5.20
N ARG A 16 20.01 4.02 -5.44
CA ARG A 16 18.68 4.55 -5.13
C ARG A 16 18.43 4.71 -3.62
N ASN A 17 18.93 3.79 -2.79
CA ASN A 17 18.88 3.95 -1.34
C ASN A 17 19.67 5.20 -0.89
N ARG A 18 20.83 5.48 -1.50
CA ARG A 18 21.60 6.71 -1.24
C ARG A 18 20.83 7.94 -1.69
N ALA A 19 20.29 7.94 -2.91
CA ALA A 19 19.54 9.06 -3.48
C ALA A 19 18.33 9.46 -2.63
N TRP A 20 17.62 8.50 -2.03
CA TRP A 20 16.51 8.82 -1.10
C TRP A 20 16.95 9.57 0.16
N ILE A 21 18.20 9.42 0.58
CA ILE A 21 18.76 10.05 1.78
C ILE A 21 19.37 11.41 1.42
N THR A 22 20.11 11.47 0.31
CA THR A 22 20.90 12.65 -0.07
C THR A 22 20.15 13.61 -0.99
N GLY A 23 19.13 13.14 -1.70
CA GLY A 23 18.51 13.86 -2.82
C GLY A 23 19.34 13.87 -4.11
N ASP A 24 20.58 13.38 -4.05
CA ASP A 24 21.49 13.31 -5.20
C ASP A 24 21.16 12.08 -6.07
N VAL A 25 20.86 12.34 -7.34
CA VAL A 25 20.44 11.35 -8.32
C VAL A 25 21.52 11.01 -9.35
N GLU A 26 22.68 11.68 -9.36
CA GLU A 26 23.66 11.57 -10.45
C GLU A 26 24.12 10.13 -10.68
N GLU A 27 24.54 9.46 -9.60
CA GLU A 27 24.95 8.05 -9.64
C GLU A 27 23.80 7.15 -10.12
N LEU A 28 22.59 7.37 -9.58
CA LEU A 28 21.42 6.57 -9.89
C LEU A 28 21.03 6.70 -11.38
N LEU A 29 21.13 7.90 -11.94
CA LEU A 29 20.85 8.16 -13.34
C LEU A 29 21.88 7.51 -14.28
N SER A 30 23.12 7.24 -13.82
CA SER A 30 24.13 6.57 -14.63
C SER A 30 23.73 5.15 -15.06
N PHE A 31 22.80 4.51 -14.35
CA PHE A 31 22.34 3.15 -14.61
C PHE A 31 21.30 3.05 -15.73
N SER A 32 20.74 4.16 -16.22
CA SER A 32 19.79 4.18 -17.33
C SER A 32 20.09 5.30 -18.32
N LEU A 33 20.02 4.98 -19.62
CA LEU A 33 20.07 5.98 -20.70
C LEU A 33 18.68 6.41 -21.17
N ASP A 34 17.64 5.70 -20.73
CA ASP A 34 16.27 5.99 -21.13
C ASP A 34 15.76 7.28 -20.47
N GLY A 35 15.30 8.23 -21.29
CA GLY A 35 14.85 9.54 -20.82
C GLY A 35 13.64 9.46 -19.89
N HIS A 36 12.70 8.54 -20.14
CA HIS A 36 11.49 8.40 -19.33
C HIS A 36 11.81 7.79 -17.96
N VAL A 37 12.64 6.76 -17.91
CA VAL A 37 13.11 6.16 -16.64
C VAL A 37 13.84 7.18 -15.79
N ARG A 38 14.75 7.96 -16.40
CA ARG A 38 15.49 9.01 -15.71
C ARG A 38 14.58 10.09 -15.13
N GLN A 39 13.59 10.55 -15.90
CA GLN A 39 12.64 11.55 -15.42
C GLN A 39 11.77 11.03 -14.27
N ARG A 40 11.32 9.77 -14.36
CA ARG A 40 10.58 9.13 -13.26
C ARG A 40 11.41 9.05 -11.98
N ILE A 41 12.66 8.63 -12.09
CA ILE A 41 13.60 8.59 -10.96
C ILE A 41 13.75 9.97 -10.31
N ILE A 42 14.02 11.01 -11.11
CA ILE A 42 14.18 12.39 -10.61
C ILE A 42 12.92 12.82 -9.85
N LYS A 43 11.74 12.64 -10.47
CA LYS A 43 10.46 13.01 -9.89
C LYS A 43 10.21 12.28 -8.57
N ASP A 44 10.48 10.98 -8.50
CA ASP A 44 10.26 10.17 -7.29
C ASP A 44 11.16 10.63 -6.13
N ILE A 45 12.44 10.89 -6.38
CA ILE A 45 13.38 11.39 -5.36
C ILE A 45 12.98 12.79 -4.88
N GLN A 46 12.60 13.69 -5.80
CA GLN A 46 12.17 15.04 -5.47
C GLN A 46 10.86 15.08 -4.68
N LEU A 47 9.88 14.23 -5.02
CA LEU A 47 8.61 14.13 -4.28
C LEU A 47 8.87 13.68 -2.84
N LEU A 48 9.71 12.66 -2.67
CA LEU A 48 10.06 12.16 -1.33
C LEU A 48 10.78 13.24 -0.49
N GLY A 49 11.73 13.95 -1.09
CA GLY A 49 12.47 15.04 -0.43
C GLY A 49 11.56 16.20 -0.01
N ARG A 50 10.72 16.70 -0.94
CA ARG A 50 9.77 17.79 -0.64
C ARG A 50 8.76 17.41 0.44
N ALA A 51 8.21 16.20 0.37
CA ALA A 51 7.26 15.71 1.38
C ALA A 51 7.93 15.58 2.77
N ALA A 52 9.20 15.15 2.82
CA ALA A 52 9.94 15.09 4.08
C ALA A 52 10.22 16.49 4.66
N GLU A 53 10.64 17.43 3.82
CA GLU A 53 10.90 18.82 4.21
C GLU A 53 9.65 19.49 4.79
N GLN A 54 8.51 19.36 4.12
CA GLN A 54 7.22 19.90 4.59
C GLN A 54 6.79 19.34 5.95
N ARG A 55 7.16 18.08 6.24
CA ARG A 55 6.86 17.41 7.52
C ARG A 55 7.88 17.73 8.62
N GLY A 56 8.94 18.48 8.29
CA GLY A 56 10.07 18.71 9.19
C GLY A 56 10.80 17.42 9.55
N CYS A 57 10.83 16.44 8.64
CA CYS A 57 11.54 15.18 8.84
C CYS A 57 12.72 15.03 7.87
N THR A 58 13.68 14.18 8.25
CA THR A 58 14.82 13.88 7.38
C THR A 58 15.11 12.39 7.38
N TYR A 59 15.22 11.80 6.19
CA TYR A 59 15.64 10.41 6.06
C TYR A 59 17.08 10.23 6.55
N ARG A 60 17.29 9.23 7.41
CA ARG A 60 18.59 8.87 7.99
C ARG A 60 19.11 7.53 7.51
N GLY A 61 18.22 6.69 6.97
CA GLY A 61 18.59 5.39 6.45
C GLY A 61 17.53 4.81 5.52
N SER A 62 17.97 3.94 4.63
CA SER A 62 17.09 3.15 3.79
C SER A 62 17.68 1.75 3.60
N LYS A 63 16.80 0.75 3.59
CA LYS A 63 17.13 -0.64 3.26
C LYS A 63 16.19 -1.11 2.16
N THR A 64 16.74 -1.77 1.16
CA THR A 64 15.96 -2.49 0.15
C THR A 64 16.32 -3.96 0.18
N ARG A 65 15.31 -4.82 0.28
CA ARG A 65 15.40 -6.27 0.06
C ARG A 65 14.68 -6.61 -1.25
N LEU A 66 15.32 -7.43 -2.07
CA LEU A 66 14.78 -7.90 -3.34
C LEU A 66 14.62 -9.41 -3.30
N GLU A 67 13.48 -9.89 -3.80
CA GLU A 67 13.23 -11.30 -4.06
C GLU A 67 13.02 -11.46 -5.56
N ILE A 68 13.81 -12.34 -6.19
CA ILE A 68 13.64 -12.63 -7.61
C ILE A 68 12.49 -13.62 -7.73
N LEU A 69 11.37 -13.18 -8.32
CA LEU A 69 10.21 -14.03 -8.58
C LEU A 69 10.41 -14.80 -9.89
N ARG A 70 10.92 -14.10 -10.92
CA ARG A 70 11.23 -14.67 -12.23
C ARG A 70 12.39 -13.90 -12.85
N ALA A 71 13.25 -14.61 -13.55
CA ALA A 71 14.27 -14.01 -14.41
C ALA A 71 14.25 -14.72 -15.76
N HIS A 72 14.17 -13.95 -16.84
CA HIS A 72 14.30 -14.44 -18.21
C HIS A 72 15.37 -13.62 -18.92
N CYS A 73 16.51 -14.25 -19.19
CA CYS A 73 17.64 -13.62 -19.86
C CYS A 73 17.93 -14.34 -21.16
N LYS A 74 18.02 -13.60 -22.25
CA LYS A 74 18.37 -14.12 -23.57
C LYS A 74 19.27 -13.11 -24.28
N ASP A 75 20.41 -13.59 -24.78
CA ASP A 75 21.39 -12.81 -25.53
C ASP A 75 21.80 -11.52 -24.78
N HIS A 76 21.31 -10.37 -25.25
CA HIS A 76 21.63 -9.03 -24.76
C HIS A 76 20.54 -8.43 -23.89
N GLU A 77 19.52 -9.21 -23.50
CA GLU A 77 18.35 -8.72 -22.77
C GLU A 77 18.05 -9.58 -21.54
N CYS A 78 17.57 -8.95 -20.48
CA CYS A 78 17.04 -9.62 -19.30
C CYS A 78 15.75 -8.94 -18.83
N THR A 79 14.70 -9.73 -18.65
CA THR A 79 13.47 -9.31 -17.95
C THR A 79 13.43 -9.95 -16.57
N LEU A 80 13.28 -9.14 -15.53
CA LEU A 80 13.30 -9.57 -14.13
C LEU A 80 12.00 -9.15 -13.44
N ASP A 81 11.26 -10.12 -12.93
CA ASP A 81 10.13 -9.87 -12.03
C ASP A 81 10.63 -10.00 -10.60
N LEU A 82 10.57 -8.91 -9.84
CA LEU A 82 11.08 -8.81 -8.49
C LEU A 82 9.97 -8.43 -7.53
N ARG A 83 10.04 -8.95 -6.30
CA ARG A 83 9.37 -8.33 -5.16
C ARG A 83 10.37 -7.47 -4.40
N GLU A 84 9.99 -6.24 -4.19
CA GLU A 84 10.78 -5.22 -3.55
C GLU A 84 10.18 -4.88 -2.18
N HIS A 85 11.01 -4.94 -1.15
CA HIS A 85 10.67 -4.46 0.20
C HIS A 85 11.59 -3.30 0.55
N LYS A 86 10.99 -2.12 0.76
CA LYS A 86 11.66 -0.88 1.13
C LYS A 86 11.37 -0.58 2.59
N LEU A 87 12.40 -0.20 3.33
CA LEU A 87 12.30 0.30 4.70
C LEU A 87 13.08 1.60 4.78
N TRP A 88 12.43 2.67 5.22
CA TRP A 88 13.06 3.95 5.47
C TRP A 88 13.05 4.27 6.95
N PHE A 89 14.14 4.85 7.42
CA PHE A 89 14.26 5.43 8.75
C PHE A 89 14.35 6.94 8.60
N TYR A 90 13.52 7.67 9.31
CA TYR A 90 13.52 9.13 9.29
C TYR A 90 13.55 9.68 10.71
N GLN A 91 14.16 10.85 10.86
CA GLN A 91 14.17 11.59 12.10
C GLN A 91 13.11 12.69 12.07
N GLN A 92 12.30 12.79 13.11
CA GLN A 92 11.31 13.86 13.30
C GLN A 92 11.22 14.19 14.79
N ALA A 93 11.29 15.47 15.16
CA ALA A 93 11.29 15.92 16.55
C ALA A 93 12.33 15.23 17.47
N GLY A 94 13.49 14.83 16.92
CA GLY A 94 14.56 14.18 17.69
C GLY A 94 14.46 12.65 17.79
N GLU A 95 13.34 12.06 17.38
CA GLU A 95 13.10 10.62 17.43
C GLU A 95 13.30 9.97 16.06
N ILE A 96 13.66 8.69 16.05
CA ILE A 96 13.84 7.89 14.84
C ILE A 96 12.61 7.00 14.65
N GLU A 97 11.92 7.24 13.54
CA GLU A 97 10.75 6.50 13.10
C GLU A 97 11.04 5.69 11.84
N SER A 98 10.11 4.81 11.48
CA SER A 98 10.22 4.05 10.25
C SER A 98 8.92 3.88 9.49
N THR A 99 9.05 3.80 8.16
CA THR A 99 7.95 3.46 7.24
C THR A 99 8.46 2.45 6.22
N ALA A 100 7.58 1.55 5.78
CA ALA A 100 7.94 0.52 4.82
C ALA A 100 6.95 0.46 3.65
N ARG A 101 7.44 -0.06 2.52
CA ARG A 101 6.61 -0.40 1.36
C ARG A 101 7.00 -1.75 0.78
N SER A 102 6.03 -2.48 0.26
CA SER A 102 6.26 -3.68 -0.54
C SER A 102 5.55 -3.57 -1.88
N GLN A 103 6.24 -3.92 -2.96
CA GLN A 103 5.68 -3.85 -4.31
C GLN A 103 6.33 -4.88 -5.23
N ASN A 104 5.59 -5.32 -6.24
CA ASN A 104 6.16 -6.07 -7.35
C ASN A 104 6.62 -5.09 -8.44
N ILE A 105 7.82 -5.32 -8.96
CA ILE A 105 8.40 -4.53 -10.04
C ILE A 105 8.89 -5.46 -11.16
N ARG A 106 8.87 -4.95 -12.39
CA ARG A 106 9.52 -5.59 -13.53
C ARG A 106 10.63 -4.69 -14.05
N LEU A 107 11.83 -5.25 -14.18
CA LEU A 107 12.97 -4.57 -14.79
C LEU A 107 13.22 -5.16 -16.17
N HIS A 108 13.41 -4.30 -17.15
CA HIS A 108 13.97 -4.67 -18.44
C HIS A 108 15.39 -4.13 -18.51
N LEU A 109 16.34 -5.03 -18.78
CA LEU A 109 17.77 -4.73 -18.87
C LEU A 109 18.24 -5.01 -20.29
N ILE A 110 19.12 -4.15 -20.80
CA ILE A 110 19.77 -4.32 -22.11
C ILE A 110 21.29 -4.29 -21.93
N ASN A 111 22.01 -4.99 -22.81
CA ASN A 111 23.46 -5.09 -22.80
C ASN A 111 24.05 -4.82 -24.19
N GLU A 112 24.44 -3.57 -24.41
CA GLU A 112 25.11 -3.14 -25.64
C GLU A 112 26.64 -3.18 -25.54
N ASP A 113 27.17 -3.22 -24.31
CA ASP A 113 28.59 -3.37 -23.93
C ASP A 113 28.69 -3.58 -22.41
N ILE A 114 27.85 -2.83 -21.70
CA ILE A 114 27.61 -2.88 -20.26
C ILE A 114 26.10 -2.96 -20.04
N TRP A 115 25.66 -3.78 -19.08
CA TRP A 115 24.26 -3.86 -18.71
C TRP A 115 23.72 -2.50 -18.22
N LYS A 116 22.53 -2.11 -18.67
CA LYS A 116 21.80 -0.91 -18.23
C LYS A 116 20.34 -1.24 -17.91
N ILE A 117 19.73 -0.44 -17.05
CA ILE A 117 18.28 -0.44 -16.83
C ILE A 117 17.62 0.27 -18.02
N HIS A 118 16.84 -0.46 -18.81
CA HIS A 118 16.09 0.09 -19.94
C HIS A 118 14.70 0.55 -19.50
N ASP A 119 14.00 -0.23 -18.68
CA ASP A 119 12.66 0.10 -18.17
C ASP A 119 12.44 -0.44 -16.74
N VAL A 120 11.57 0.26 -16.00
CA VAL A 120 11.13 -0.08 -14.64
C VAL A 120 9.61 0.07 -14.56
N GLN A 121 8.92 -1.06 -14.49
CA GLN A 121 7.47 -1.12 -14.32
C GLN A 121 7.13 -1.43 -12.86
N ILE A 122 6.18 -0.69 -12.31
CA ILE A 122 5.61 -0.92 -10.97
C ILE A 122 4.22 -1.52 -11.20
N GLU A 123 3.83 -2.52 -10.41
CA GLU A 123 2.52 -3.17 -10.51
C GLU A 123 2.26 -3.83 -11.88
N PHE A 124 3.17 -4.69 -12.31
CA PHE A 124 2.95 -5.51 -13.52
C PHE A 124 1.89 -6.60 -13.26
N GLU A 125 1.05 -6.89 -14.27
CA GLU A 125 0.16 -8.04 -14.26
C GLU A 125 0.95 -9.36 -14.19
N ASN A 126 0.86 -10.08 -13.07
CA ASN A 126 1.08 -11.52 -13.11
C ASN A 126 -0.18 -12.18 -13.67
N LYS A 127 -0.30 -12.25 -15.01
CA LYS A 127 -1.14 -13.30 -15.61
C LYS A 127 -0.51 -14.63 -15.24
N GLN A 128 -1.20 -15.37 -14.38
CA GLN A 128 -0.85 -16.64 -13.75
C GLN A 128 -0.12 -16.54 -12.40
N THR A 129 -0.92 -16.64 -11.36
CA THR A 129 -0.85 -17.81 -10.48
C THR A 129 -2.26 -18.14 -10.04
N THR A 130 -2.95 -19.02 -10.78
CA THR A 130 -3.91 -19.94 -10.19
C THR A 130 -3.12 -20.78 -9.19
N GLY A 131 -2.92 -20.22 -8.00
CA GLY A 131 -2.40 -20.95 -6.86
C GLY A 131 -3.42 -22.02 -6.54
N SER A 132 -3.05 -23.27 -6.78
CA SER A 132 -3.66 -24.44 -6.18
C SER A 132 -3.94 -24.12 -4.71
N LEU A 133 -5.20 -24.23 -4.29
CA LEU A 133 -5.61 -24.16 -2.90
C LEU A 133 -4.96 -25.33 -2.17
N ILE A 134 -3.71 -25.16 -1.72
CA ILE A 134 -3.18 -25.98 -0.64
C ILE A 134 -3.74 -25.32 0.62
N ALA A 135 -4.79 -25.93 1.15
CA ALA A 135 -5.24 -25.69 2.51
C ALA A 135 -4.07 -26.05 3.43
N THR A 136 -3.24 -25.07 3.76
CA THR A 136 -2.36 -25.19 4.91
C THR A 136 -3.22 -24.84 6.11
N ASP A 137 -3.39 -25.79 7.02
CA ASP A 137 -3.94 -25.63 8.36
C ASP A 137 -3.11 -24.59 9.15
N GLY A 138 -3.26 -23.32 8.79
CA GLY A 138 -2.93 -22.17 9.62
C GLY A 138 -4.03 -22.03 10.67
N PRO A 139 -3.73 -21.43 11.84
CA PRO A 139 -4.59 -21.51 13.01
C PRO A 139 -6.00 -21.12 12.62
N SER A 140 -6.94 -22.05 12.88
CA SER A 140 -8.37 -21.76 12.90
C SER A 140 -8.55 -20.55 13.82
N LEU A 141 -8.60 -19.36 13.23
CA LEU A 141 -9.06 -18.16 13.90
C LEU A 141 -10.56 -18.35 13.97
N LEU A 142 -10.92 -19.09 15.03
CA LEU A 142 -12.21 -19.08 15.70
C LEU A 142 -13.06 -17.95 15.16
N TYR A 143 -14.02 -18.31 14.30
CA TYR A 143 -15.26 -17.55 14.20
C TYR A 143 -15.88 -17.63 15.60
N GLU A 144 -15.39 -16.81 16.54
CA GLU A 144 -16.12 -16.49 17.75
C GLU A 144 -17.45 -15.95 17.25
N THR A 145 -18.46 -16.79 17.40
CA THR A 145 -19.85 -16.49 17.20
C THR A 145 -20.13 -15.10 17.74
N ASN A 146 -20.55 -14.22 16.84
CA ASN A 146 -20.99 -12.85 17.09
C ASN A 146 -21.79 -12.72 18.40
N GLU A 147 -21.12 -12.35 19.48
CA GLU A 147 -21.63 -11.28 20.32
C GLU A 147 -21.04 -9.98 19.76
N TYR A 148 -21.65 -9.42 18.72
CA TYR A 148 -21.40 -8.01 18.41
C TYR A 148 -21.87 -7.22 19.63
N ARG A 149 -20.96 -6.87 20.53
CA ARG A 149 -21.26 -6.14 21.78
C ARG A 149 -21.64 -4.68 21.54
N GLY A 150 -22.03 -4.32 20.31
CA GLY A 150 -22.25 -2.93 19.93
C GLY A 150 -21.00 -2.08 20.05
N THR A 151 -19.78 -2.66 19.91
CA THR A 151 -18.50 -1.95 20.11
C THR A 151 -17.50 -2.21 18.99
N TYR A 152 -16.70 -1.20 18.64
CA TYR A 152 -15.57 -1.31 17.71
C TYR A 152 -14.24 -1.49 18.46
N ASP A 153 -13.60 -2.65 18.29
CA ASP A 153 -12.30 -2.97 18.89
C ASP A 153 -11.15 -2.48 18.00
N ARG A 154 -10.64 -1.30 18.33
CA ARG A 154 -9.51 -0.67 17.63
C ARG A 154 -8.22 -1.47 17.75
N LEU A 155 -8.01 -2.20 18.84
CA LEU A 155 -6.81 -3.02 19.02
C LEU A 155 -6.83 -4.23 18.07
N ARG A 156 -8.00 -4.85 17.86
CA ARG A 156 -8.16 -5.91 16.86
C ARG A 156 -7.99 -5.38 15.44
N ALA A 157 -8.56 -4.21 15.12
CA ALA A 157 -8.33 -3.55 13.83
C ALA A 157 -6.84 -3.27 13.60
N PHE A 158 -6.14 -2.69 14.58
CA PHE A 158 -4.70 -2.44 14.53
C PHE A 158 -3.89 -3.72 14.31
N LYS A 159 -4.12 -4.76 15.11
CA LYS A 159 -3.41 -6.05 14.98
C LYS A 159 -3.61 -6.67 13.60
N TYR A 160 -4.81 -6.58 13.05
CA TYR A 160 -5.09 -7.07 11.71
C TYR A 160 -4.33 -6.25 10.66
N ALA A 161 -4.35 -4.92 10.77
CA ALA A 161 -3.65 -4.03 9.85
C ALA A 161 -2.13 -4.26 9.89
N GLU A 162 -1.54 -4.45 11.07
CA GLU A 162 -0.11 -4.74 11.22
C GLU A 162 0.27 -6.16 10.75
N LEU A 163 -0.63 -7.13 10.85
CA LEU A 163 -0.36 -8.50 10.39
C LEU A 163 -0.35 -8.59 8.86
N TRP A 164 -1.28 -7.90 8.20
CA TRP A 164 -1.55 -8.09 6.78
C TRP A 164 -1.05 -6.97 5.87
N TRP A 165 -0.39 -5.92 6.37
CA TRP A 165 0.00 -4.74 5.57
C TRP A 165 0.78 -5.03 4.28
N ASN A 166 1.52 -6.14 4.20
CA ASN A 166 2.30 -6.58 3.03
C ASN A 166 1.96 -7.99 2.52
N GLY A 167 0.81 -8.53 2.92
CA GLY A 167 0.36 -9.88 2.59
C GLY A 167 -1.13 -9.93 2.30
N PHE A 168 -1.64 -11.09 1.90
CA PHE A 168 -3.09 -11.27 1.67
C PHE A 168 -3.61 -12.33 2.63
N ASN A 169 -4.68 -12.00 3.37
CA ASN A 169 -5.33 -12.98 4.22
C ASN A 169 -6.00 -14.06 3.34
N PRO A 170 -5.60 -15.35 3.46
CA PRO A 170 -6.16 -16.43 2.64
C PRO A 170 -7.65 -16.68 2.90
N GLY A 171 -8.22 -16.14 3.98
CA GLY A 171 -9.67 -16.16 4.22
C GLY A 171 -10.48 -15.29 3.26
N TYR A 172 -9.85 -14.38 2.52
CA TYR A 172 -10.52 -13.47 1.58
C TYR A 172 -9.97 -13.62 0.16
N LEU A 173 -10.81 -13.28 -0.82
CA LEU A 173 -10.40 -13.23 -2.22
C LEU A 173 -9.38 -12.10 -2.42
N LYS A 174 -8.30 -12.40 -3.13
CA LYS A 174 -7.26 -11.44 -3.49
C LYS A 174 -7.68 -10.61 -4.70
N PHE A 175 -7.65 -9.29 -4.57
CA PHE A 175 -7.86 -8.37 -5.68
C PHE A 175 -6.54 -7.83 -6.23
N GLN A 176 -6.54 -7.42 -7.49
CA GLN A 176 -5.40 -6.72 -8.08
C GLN A 176 -5.30 -5.28 -7.53
N VAL A 177 -6.42 -4.56 -7.51
CA VAL A 177 -6.57 -3.28 -6.80
C VAL A 177 -7.26 -3.60 -5.49
N ASP A 178 -6.52 -3.55 -4.39
CA ASP A 178 -6.91 -4.22 -3.13
C ASP A 178 -7.11 -3.24 -1.95
N CYS A 179 -6.89 -1.95 -2.16
CA CYS A 179 -6.98 -0.94 -1.10
C CYS A 179 -8.27 -1.05 -0.26
N THR A 180 -9.44 -1.07 -0.91
CA THR A 180 -10.73 -1.14 -0.23
C THR A 180 -11.01 -2.50 0.39
N ASN A 181 -10.59 -3.59 -0.25
CA ASN A 181 -10.76 -4.94 0.29
C ASN A 181 -9.95 -5.11 1.59
N TYR A 182 -8.69 -4.69 1.59
CA TYR A 182 -7.85 -4.68 2.79
C TYR A 182 -8.43 -3.80 3.90
N VAL A 183 -8.82 -2.56 3.59
CA VAL A 183 -9.44 -1.66 4.59
C VAL A 183 -10.73 -2.28 5.14
N SER A 184 -11.57 -2.88 4.31
CA SER A 184 -12.79 -3.54 4.76
C SER A 184 -12.51 -4.72 5.68
N GLN A 185 -11.48 -5.51 5.39
CA GLN A 185 -11.05 -6.60 6.28
C GLN A 185 -10.57 -6.08 7.65
N VAL A 186 -9.83 -4.97 7.67
CA VAL A 186 -9.40 -4.33 8.92
C VAL A 186 -10.61 -3.86 9.75
N ILE A 187 -11.56 -3.18 9.11
CA ILE A 187 -12.81 -2.72 9.74
C ILE A 187 -13.62 -3.91 10.28
N ALA A 188 -13.73 -4.99 9.50
CA ALA A 188 -14.42 -6.21 9.92
C ALA A 188 -13.73 -6.89 11.11
N ALA A 189 -12.39 -6.94 11.10
CA ALA A 189 -11.60 -7.51 12.20
C ALA A 189 -11.75 -6.71 13.51
N GLY A 190 -11.99 -5.40 13.40
CA GLY A 190 -12.36 -4.53 14.52
C GLY A 190 -13.79 -4.73 15.02
N GLY A 191 -14.58 -5.62 14.43
CA GLY A 191 -15.94 -5.93 14.89
C GLY A 191 -17.02 -5.00 14.36
N PHE A 192 -16.76 -4.22 13.30
CA PHE A 192 -17.81 -3.48 12.62
C PHE A 192 -18.81 -4.46 11.97
N PRO A 193 -20.11 -4.39 12.29
CA PRO A 193 -21.08 -5.39 11.86
C PRO A 193 -21.37 -5.26 10.36
N MET A 194 -21.27 -6.38 9.64
CA MET A 194 -21.61 -6.43 8.22
C MET A 194 -23.12 -6.29 8.00
N GLU A 195 -23.48 -5.49 7.00
CA GLU A 195 -24.87 -5.29 6.57
C GLU A 195 -25.14 -6.09 5.31
N PHE A 196 -25.53 -7.36 5.48
CA PHE A 196 -25.78 -8.25 4.35
C PHE A 196 -27.00 -7.83 3.53
N HIS A 197 -26.85 -7.91 2.22
CA HIS A 197 -27.94 -7.67 1.29
C HIS A 197 -27.86 -8.63 0.10
N ALA A 198 -28.97 -8.85 -0.62
CA ALA A 198 -29.00 -9.72 -1.81
C ALA A 198 -28.32 -9.07 -3.02
N ARG A 199 -28.51 -7.75 -3.18
CA ARG A 199 -27.85 -6.94 -4.20
C ARG A 199 -26.48 -6.43 -3.74
N ARG A 200 -25.51 -6.37 -4.66
CA ARG A 200 -24.14 -5.94 -4.39
C ARG A 200 -23.98 -4.43 -4.22
N ASP A 201 -24.91 -3.63 -4.75
CA ASP A 201 -24.91 -2.18 -4.63
C ASP A 201 -25.47 -1.66 -3.29
N ARG A 202 -25.79 -2.55 -2.35
CA ARG A 202 -26.36 -2.20 -1.03
C ARG A 202 -25.64 -2.91 0.11
N GLY A 203 -25.63 -2.24 1.25
CA GLY A 203 -24.97 -2.69 2.48
C GLY A 203 -23.45 -2.61 2.40
N TRP A 204 -22.78 -3.25 3.35
CA TRP A 204 -21.34 -3.47 3.37
C TRP A 204 -21.09 -4.87 3.93
N TRP A 205 -20.66 -5.79 3.06
CA TRP A 205 -20.63 -7.21 3.40
C TRP A 205 -19.72 -8.03 2.49
N TYR A 206 -19.20 -9.12 3.07
CA TYR A 206 -18.49 -10.19 2.39
C TYR A 206 -19.04 -11.54 2.86
N ARG A 207 -19.33 -12.44 1.93
CA ARG A 207 -19.83 -13.81 2.20
C ARG A 207 -18.80 -14.81 1.73
N HIS A 208 -18.25 -15.56 2.68
CA HIS A 208 -17.43 -16.73 2.40
C HIS A 208 -18.33 -17.87 1.89
N LYS A 209 -18.07 -18.34 0.68
CA LYS A 209 -18.73 -19.47 0.03
C LYS A 209 -17.74 -20.50 -0.54
N GLY A 210 -16.44 -20.31 -0.31
CA GLY A 210 -15.39 -21.25 -0.68
C GLY A 210 -14.53 -20.74 -1.83
N GLY A 211 -13.64 -19.79 -1.52
CA GLY A 211 -12.65 -19.26 -2.45
C GLY A 211 -13.29 -18.45 -3.57
N THR A 212 -13.21 -18.95 -4.81
CA THR A 212 -13.71 -18.24 -6.00
C THR A 212 -15.22 -18.03 -6.03
N HIS A 213 -15.97 -18.70 -5.14
CA HIS A 213 -17.43 -18.56 -5.01
C HIS A 213 -17.85 -17.47 -4.03
N ASP A 214 -16.90 -16.87 -3.33
CA ASP A 214 -17.17 -15.78 -2.39
C ASP A 214 -17.92 -14.63 -3.09
N THR A 215 -18.76 -13.94 -2.34
CA THR A 215 -19.57 -12.83 -2.87
C THR A 215 -19.47 -11.64 -1.94
N TRP A 216 -19.49 -10.42 -2.48
CA TRP A 216 -19.28 -9.19 -1.71
C TRP A 216 -20.06 -8.00 -2.28
N SER A 217 -20.32 -6.98 -1.46
CA SER A 217 -20.86 -5.69 -1.91
C SER A 217 -19.82 -4.86 -2.66
N PHE A 218 -20.24 -3.87 -3.46
CA PHE A 218 -19.31 -2.91 -4.05
C PHE A 218 -18.58 -2.11 -2.98
N SER A 219 -19.27 -1.72 -1.90
CA SER A 219 -18.68 -1.01 -0.76
C SER A 219 -17.59 -1.81 -0.03
N TRP A 220 -17.52 -3.13 -0.19
CA TRP A 220 -16.44 -3.94 0.37
C TRP A 220 -15.13 -3.80 -0.43
N ALA A 221 -15.20 -3.56 -1.74
CA ALA A 221 -14.03 -3.71 -2.63
C ALA A 221 -13.78 -2.54 -3.59
N VAL A 222 -14.64 -1.50 -3.61
CA VAL A 222 -14.51 -0.34 -4.50
C VAL A 222 -14.46 0.94 -3.68
N ALA A 223 -13.40 1.73 -3.87
CA ALA A 223 -13.09 2.86 -3.00
C ALA A 223 -14.19 3.91 -2.92
N ASN A 224 -14.75 4.29 -4.07
CA ASN A 224 -15.89 5.20 -4.13
C ASN A 224 -17.14 4.65 -3.43
N ALA A 225 -17.39 3.35 -3.50
CA ALA A 225 -18.54 2.72 -2.87
C ALA A 225 -18.35 2.59 -1.33
N LEU A 226 -17.14 2.29 -0.85
CA LEU A 226 -16.85 2.29 0.59
C LEU A 226 -17.05 3.69 1.16
N ARG A 227 -16.51 4.71 0.50
CA ARG A 227 -16.66 6.11 0.91
C ARG A 227 -18.13 6.54 0.96
N LEU A 228 -18.96 6.12 -0.02
CA LEU A 228 -20.42 6.32 0.04
C LEU A 228 -21.05 5.62 1.24
N TYR A 229 -20.65 4.39 1.53
CA TYR A 229 -21.17 3.63 2.66
C TYR A 229 -20.82 4.31 4.00
N LEU A 230 -19.57 4.71 4.19
CA LEU A 230 -19.10 5.39 5.42
C LEU A 230 -19.77 6.75 5.63
N GLU A 231 -20.10 7.49 4.56
CA GLU A 231 -20.81 8.77 4.66
C GLU A 231 -22.25 8.60 5.18
N HIS A 232 -22.92 7.50 4.84
CA HIS A 232 -24.34 7.27 5.17
C HIS A 232 -24.57 6.29 6.33
N SER A 233 -23.51 5.64 6.81
CA SER A 233 -23.57 4.73 7.95
C SER A 233 -23.80 5.52 9.24
N ARG A 234 -24.70 5.01 10.10
CA ARG A 234 -24.95 5.57 11.43
C ARG A 234 -23.85 5.24 12.45
N ARG A 235 -22.89 4.39 12.07
CA ARG A 235 -21.77 3.92 12.91
C ARG A 235 -20.46 4.65 12.62
N THR A 236 -20.51 5.67 11.77
CA THR A 236 -19.36 6.43 11.30
C THR A 236 -19.71 7.92 11.31
N GLN A 237 -18.70 8.74 11.56
CA GLN A 237 -18.81 10.18 11.56
C GLN A 237 -17.72 10.75 10.64
N ARG A 238 -18.13 11.63 9.71
CA ARG A 238 -17.15 12.43 8.97
C ARG A 238 -16.54 13.47 9.89
N VAL A 239 -15.21 13.52 9.92
CA VAL A 239 -14.45 14.55 10.64
C VAL A 239 -13.76 15.47 9.62
N GLU A 240 -13.47 16.70 10.04
CA GLU A 240 -12.97 17.73 9.12
C GLU A 240 -11.43 17.74 9.06
N HIS A 241 -10.76 17.34 10.14
CA HIS A 241 -9.30 17.32 10.23
C HIS A 241 -8.75 15.90 10.48
N PRO A 242 -7.58 15.57 9.90
CA PRO A 242 -6.95 14.26 10.09
C PRO A 242 -6.53 14.00 11.54
N SER A 243 -6.23 15.04 12.31
CA SER A 243 -5.92 14.95 13.76
C SER A 243 -7.09 14.47 14.63
N GLN A 244 -8.32 14.46 14.09
CA GLN A 244 -9.50 13.96 14.80
C GLN A 244 -9.67 12.44 14.65
N LEU A 245 -8.85 11.80 13.80
CA LEU A 245 -8.90 10.36 13.58
C LEU A 245 -8.25 9.62 14.75
N LYS A 246 -8.66 8.36 14.91
CA LYS A 246 -8.12 7.37 15.83
C LYS A 246 -7.65 6.13 15.05
N ILE A 247 -6.84 5.29 15.68
CA ILE A 247 -6.43 3.98 15.13
C ILE A 247 -7.65 3.18 14.69
N GLY A 248 -7.62 2.64 13.48
CA GLY A 248 -8.73 1.90 12.87
C GLY A 248 -9.72 2.77 12.08
N ASP A 249 -9.55 4.09 12.07
CA ASP A 249 -10.33 5.00 11.22
C ASP A 249 -9.83 5.03 9.78
N VAL A 250 -10.64 5.57 8.87
CA VAL A 250 -10.43 5.46 7.42
C VAL A 250 -10.18 6.83 6.80
N ILE A 251 -9.21 6.89 5.89
CA ILE A 251 -8.99 8.03 5.00
C ILE A 251 -9.33 7.59 3.57
N CYS A 252 -10.15 8.37 2.89
CA CYS A 252 -10.44 8.20 1.47
C CYS A 252 -9.72 9.30 0.68
N TYR A 253 -9.30 8.97 -0.54
CA TYR A 253 -8.56 9.87 -1.44
C TYR A 253 -9.27 9.97 -2.78
N ASP A 254 -9.43 11.21 -3.24
CA ASP A 254 -9.85 11.56 -4.59
C ASP A 254 -8.69 12.30 -5.27
N TRP A 255 -7.88 11.58 -6.05
CA TRP A 255 -6.58 12.04 -6.55
C TRP A 255 -6.66 13.21 -7.53
N ASP A 256 -7.68 13.24 -8.38
CA ASP A 256 -7.89 14.25 -9.42
C ASP A 256 -8.99 15.26 -9.04
N GLY A 257 -9.69 15.04 -7.91
CA GLY A 257 -10.70 15.94 -7.40
C GLY A 257 -11.93 15.98 -8.31
N ASP A 258 -12.26 14.87 -8.98
CA ASP A 258 -13.42 14.75 -9.86
C ASP A 258 -14.68 14.22 -9.14
N GLY A 259 -14.55 13.89 -7.85
CA GLY A 259 -15.60 13.31 -7.00
C GLY A 259 -15.65 11.78 -7.00
N ARG A 260 -14.79 11.08 -7.75
CA ARG A 260 -14.71 9.61 -7.83
C ARG A 260 -13.51 9.09 -7.04
N TRP A 261 -13.75 8.80 -5.77
CA TRP A 261 -12.72 8.36 -4.84
C TRP A 261 -12.02 7.07 -5.28
N GLN A 262 -10.70 7.08 -5.41
CA GLN A 262 -9.91 6.00 -6.00
C GLN A 262 -9.09 5.20 -4.98
N HIS A 263 -8.89 5.70 -3.75
CA HIS A 263 -8.07 5.01 -2.74
C HIS A 263 -8.63 5.11 -1.33
N ASN A 264 -8.34 4.10 -0.50
CA ASN A 264 -8.64 4.09 0.93
C ASN A 264 -7.43 3.59 1.73
N THR A 265 -7.26 4.12 2.93
CA THR A 265 -6.24 3.69 3.88
C THR A 265 -6.84 3.60 5.28
N VAL A 266 -6.14 2.90 6.18
CA VAL A 266 -6.53 2.78 7.59
C VAL A 266 -5.46 3.37 8.49
N VAL A 267 -5.86 4.16 9.47
CA VAL A 267 -4.97 4.75 10.49
C VAL A 267 -4.48 3.66 11.43
N VAL A 268 -3.17 3.59 11.65
CA VAL A 268 -2.55 2.59 12.53
C VAL A 268 -1.65 3.19 13.60
N ASP A 269 -1.21 4.44 13.42
CA ASP A 269 -0.34 5.14 14.35
C ASP A 269 -0.43 6.66 14.10
N PHE A 270 0.34 7.46 14.84
CA PHE A 270 0.45 8.90 14.67
C PHE A 270 1.91 9.34 14.72
N ASP A 271 2.24 10.41 14.00
CA ASP A 271 3.55 11.04 14.12
C ASP A 271 3.62 11.96 15.35
N ASN A 272 4.79 12.55 15.58
CA ASN A 272 5.05 13.44 16.72
C ASN A 272 4.24 14.76 16.71
N GLN A 273 3.52 15.05 15.62
CA GLN A 273 2.61 16.18 15.52
C GLN A 273 1.13 15.76 15.66
N GLY A 274 0.87 14.49 15.99
CA GLY A 274 -0.48 13.92 16.07
C GLY A 274 -1.12 13.72 14.71
N MET A 275 -0.35 13.68 13.63
CA MET A 275 -0.87 13.42 12.29
C MET A 275 -0.88 11.92 11.98
N PRO A 276 -1.92 11.39 11.31
CA PRO A 276 -2.05 9.96 11.12
C PRO A 276 -0.93 9.32 10.29
N LEU A 277 -0.54 8.11 10.69
CA LEU A 277 0.24 7.17 9.90
C LEU A 277 -0.67 6.01 9.51
N VAL A 278 -0.61 5.59 8.24
CA VAL A 278 -1.57 4.67 7.66
C VAL A 278 -0.93 3.42 7.08
N ASN A 279 -1.66 2.31 7.17
CA ASN A 279 -1.40 1.12 6.35
C ASN A 279 -2.35 1.10 5.14
N ALA A 280 -1.88 0.54 4.04
CA ALA A 280 -2.64 0.49 2.79
C ALA A 280 -2.17 -0.62 1.85
N HIS A 281 -3.05 -1.02 0.92
CA HIS A 281 -2.78 -1.98 -0.16
C HIS A 281 -2.80 -1.32 -1.55
N THR A 282 -2.80 -2.14 -2.61
CA THR A 282 -2.43 -1.81 -4.01
C THR A 282 -0.91 -1.67 -4.12
N VAL A 283 -0.35 -0.61 -3.50
CA VAL A 283 1.05 -0.61 -3.07
C VAL A 283 1.09 -0.78 -1.57
N ALA A 284 1.48 -1.98 -1.11
CA ALA A 284 1.57 -2.29 0.32
C ALA A 284 2.43 -1.26 1.04
N SER A 285 1.83 -0.56 2.01
CA SER A 285 2.45 0.54 2.75
C SER A 285 2.24 0.33 4.23
N HIS A 286 3.30 0.50 5.02
CA HIS A 286 3.32 0.42 6.47
C HIS A 286 3.67 1.77 7.07
N ARG A 287 2.83 2.28 7.97
CA ARG A 287 3.03 3.54 8.70
C ARG A 287 3.43 4.70 7.78
N ARG A 288 2.79 4.78 6.60
CA ARG A 288 3.03 5.87 5.65
C ARG A 288 2.32 7.11 6.15
N TYR A 289 2.93 8.28 5.97
CA TYR A 289 2.27 9.53 6.28
C TYR A 289 0.99 9.71 5.45
N TRP A 290 -0.08 10.17 6.09
CA TRP A 290 -1.44 10.11 5.57
C TRP A 290 -1.68 10.90 4.28
N ASP A 291 -0.94 11.98 4.04
CA ASP A 291 -1.22 12.92 2.94
C ASP A 291 -0.83 12.39 1.54
N TYR A 292 -0.03 11.33 1.47
CA TYR A 292 0.39 10.71 0.22
C TYR A 292 1.08 11.65 -0.77
N GLN A 293 1.60 12.82 -0.35
CA GLN A 293 2.25 13.77 -1.28
C GLN A 293 3.48 13.19 -1.99
N ASP A 294 4.08 12.15 -1.41
CA ASP A 294 5.17 11.39 -2.00
C ASP A 294 4.70 10.25 -2.94
N SER A 295 3.42 10.23 -3.31
CA SER A 295 2.82 9.25 -4.23
C SER A 295 2.87 9.74 -5.66
N TYR A 296 3.06 8.83 -6.61
CA TYR A 296 2.89 9.13 -8.04
C TYR A 296 1.44 9.47 -8.42
N ALA A 297 0.47 9.01 -7.61
CA ALA A 297 -0.95 9.28 -7.81
C ALA A 297 -1.38 10.66 -7.28
N TYR A 298 -0.58 11.28 -6.41
CA TYR A 298 -0.93 12.57 -5.83
C TYR A 298 -0.92 13.68 -6.88
N THR A 299 -1.93 14.54 -6.82
CA THR A 299 -1.99 15.81 -7.54
C THR A 299 -2.37 16.94 -6.59
N GLU A 300 -2.14 18.19 -6.98
CA GLU A 300 -2.60 19.36 -6.22
C GLU A 300 -4.14 19.44 -6.09
N ARG A 301 -4.87 18.67 -6.91
CA ARG A 301 -6.33 18.57 -6.84
C ARG A 301 -6.81 17.53 -5.84
N THR A 302 -5.90 16.76 -5.22
CA THR A 302 -6.25 15.66 -4.31
C THR A 302 -7.18 16.15 -3.21
N GLN A 303 -8.32 15.49 -3.04
CA GLN A 303 -9.25 15.71 -1.95
C GLN A 303 -9.23 14.53 -0.97
N TYR A 304 -9.53 14.83 0.30
CA TYR A 304 -9.57 13.83 1.37
C TYR A 304 -10.95 13.79 2.02
N ARG A 305 -11.34 12.60 2.50
CA ARG A 305 -12.45 12.42 3.44
C ARG A 305 -11.98 11.55 4.59
N PHE A 306 -12.25 12.03 5.79
CA PHE A 306 -11.83 11.40 7.05
C PHE A 306 -13.05 10.84 7.74
N TYR A 307 -13.06 9.54 8.02
CA TYR A 307 -14.17 8.87 8.68
C TYR A 307 -13.72 8.26 9.99
N HIS A 308 -14.25 8.81 11.08
CA HIS A 308 -14.17 8.24 12.41
C HIS A 308 -15.19 7.11 12.53
N ILE A 309 -14.75 5.91 12.91
CA ILE A 309 -15.65 4.81 13.25
C ILE A 309 -16.04 4.95 14.72
N LEU A 310 -17.33 4.91 15.03
CA LEU A 310 -17.79 5.05 16.42
C LEU A 310 -17.35 3.85 17.27
N ASP A 311 -16.91 4.12 18.49
CA ASP A 311 -16.47 3.09 19.44
C ASP A 311 -17.65 2.22 19.93
N THR A 312 -18.88 2.75 19.85
CA THR A 312 -20.14 2.09 20.21
C THR A 312 -21.25 2.33 19.17
N PHE A 313 -22.16 1.37 18.98
CA PHE A 313 -23.27 1.44 18.03
C PHE A 313 -24.50 0.63 18.43
#